data_AF-F0XWN6-F1
#
_entry.id   AF-F0XWN6-F1
#
_cell.length_a   1.000
_cell.length_b   1.000
_cell.length_c   1.000
_cell.angle_alpha   90.00
_cell.angle_beta   90.00
_cell.angle_gamma   90.00
#
_symmetry.space_group_name_H-M   'P 1'
#
loop_
_entity.id
_entity.type
_entity.pdbx_description
1 polymer ?
#
loop_
_entity_poly.entity_id
_entity_poly.type
_entity_poly.pdbx_seq_one_letter_code
_entity_poly.pdbx_strand_id
1 'polypeptide(L)'
;MAAELKEGRELYKSGKFGDAAAKFGSALEDDSTEVDQLHMIHSNRCACYMQLKAFDKAYDDAEACTSLKPTWAKGWARLAAACDALGKLPQAAAAYEKAAELDPANGAQHLNDAAKVKAKADAANGAGNYRRVPFPEQRSVQPVGGRFENAHLMARGAVFVYSAIYLVSFTTDLATLRARYRSAVKFLCLSLVMHWGRAHGRPKMDRAYAQKCMTDPGCQRLFGAFILLLGQGSFIALLPLLYFEARRRRTRVGLKSQALQATAALEGTLLDGDGQLDAKVVVNCAYAEAGAGLLMVLELLTPRRNFILLVLYWQYMQMRIMLEGAATGGAGGPLHAAFGAVDAKVVAVVGNPACPALLRGAYGKIKQLAKNQVALPEPGKKPGLKCTIM
;
A
#
# COMPACT_ATOMS: atom_id res chain seq x y z
N MET A 1 -25.18 -36.36 12.55
CA MET A 1 -24.35 -35.63 13.54
C MET A 1 -23.12 -36.35 14.18
N ALA A 2 -23.20 -37.10 15.30
CA ALA A 2 -21.98 -37.52 16.05
C ALA A 2 -21.06 -38.53 15.35
N ALA A 3 -21.61 -39.38 14.48
CA ALA A 3 -20.86 -40.38 13.74
C ALA A 3 -19.93 -39.75 12.69
N GLU A 4 -20.42 -38.76 11.93
CA GLU A 4 -19.65 -38.10 10.85
C GLU A 4 -18.51 -37.25 11.40
N LEU A 5 -18.71 -36.58 12.53
CA LEU A 5 -17.64 -35.82 13.21
C LEU A 5 -16.55 -36.75 13.74
N LYS A 6 -16.91 -37.93 14.25
CA LYS A 6 -15.95 -38.93 14.71
C LYS A 6 -15.18 -39.52 13.54
N GLU A 7 -15.89 -39.88 12.46
CA GLU A 7 -15.30 -40.40 11.23
C GLU A 7 -14.34 -39.40 10.59
N GLY A 8 -14.74 -38.13 10.45
CA GLY A 8 -13.90 -37.07 9.92
C GLY A 8 -12.62 -36.86 10.75
N ARG A 9 -12.69 -36.98 12.08
CA ARG A 9 -11.50 -36.91 12.95
C ARG A 9 -10.57 -38.11 12.78
N GLU A 10 -11.10 -39.32 12.61
CA GLU A 10 -10.30 -40.53 12.35
C GLU A 10 -9.64 -40.49 10.97
N LEU A 11 -10.36 -40.02 9.94
CA LEU A 11 -9.80 -39.78 8.61
C LEU A 11 -8.69 -38.73 8.63
N TYR A 12 -8.85 -37.67 9.44
CA TYR A 12 -7.81 -36.66 9.65
C TYR A 12 -6.54 -37.27 10.26
N LYS A 13 -6.68 -38.10 11.31
CA LYS A 13 -5.56 -38.82 11.92
C LYS A 13 -4.90 -39.80 10.95
N SER A 14 -5.69 -40.40 10.07
CA SER A 14 -5.22 -41.33 9.03
C SER A 14 -4.56 -40.63 7.83
N GLY A 15 -4.44 -39.30 7.85
CA GLY A 15 -3.83 -38.51 6.77
C GLY A 15 -4.72 -38.34 5.52
N LYS A 16 -5.95 -38.82 5.55
CA LYS A 16 -6.92 -38.71 4.44
C LYS A 16 -7.67 -37.38 4.53
N PHE A 17 -6.95 -36.28 4.30
CA PHE A 17 -7.47 -34.92 4.51
C PHE A 17 -8.61 -34.54 3.55
N GLY A 18 -8.61 -35.05 2.32
CA GLY A 18 -9.69 -34.82 1.36
C GLY A 18 -11.02 -35.42 1.83
N ASP A 19 -11.00 -36.71 2.17
CA ASP A 19 -12.17 -37.44 2.67
C ASP A 19 -12.66 -36.85 4.00
N ALA A 20 -11.73 -36.48 4.89
CA ALA A 20 -12.07 -35.81 6.15
C ALA A 20 -12.77 -34.47 5.90
N ALA A 21 -12.30 -33.66 4.95
CA ALA A 21 -12.92 -32.38 4.62
C ALA A 21 -14.34 -32.58 4.03
N ALA A 22 -14.54 -33.61 3.21
CA ALA A 22 -15.85 -33.96 2.68
C ALA A 22 -16.83 -34.35 3.79
N LYS A 23 -16.40 -35.18 4.75
CA LYS A 23 -17.21 -35.57 5.91
C LYS A 23 -17.58 -34.39 6.81
N PHE A 24 -16.65 -33.46 7.04
CA PHE A 24 -16.98 -32.21 7.74
C PHE A 24 -17.90 -31.29 6.93
N GLY A 25 -17.84 -31.34 5.59
CA GLY A 25 -18.78 -30.64 4.72
C GLY A 25 -20.20 -31.19 4.82
N SER A 26 -20.37 -32.51 4.73
CA SER A 26 -21.68 -33.16 4.94
C SER A 26 -22.26 -32.86 6.32
N ALA A 27 -21.41 -32.86 7.36
CA ALA A 27 -21.82 -32.48 8.71
C ALA A 27 -22.22 -31.00 8.86
N LEU A 28 -21.94 -30.12 7.89
CA LEU A 28 -22.44 -28.73 7.87
C LEU A 28 -23.76 -28.59 7.10
N GLU A 29 -24.09 -29.56 6.26
CA GLU A 29 -25.34 -29.62 5.48
C GLU A 29 -26.46 -30.37 6.23
N ASP A 30 -26.12 -31.11 7.30
CA ASP A 30 -27.08 -31.80 8.17
C ASP A 30 -27.82 -30.79 9.07
N ASP A 31 -29.13 -30.61 8.84
CA ASP A 31 -30.03 -29.75 9.62
C ASP A 31 -30.11 -30.14 11.11
N SER A 32 -29.68 -31.36 11.48
CA SER A 32 -29.60 -31.79 12.87
C SER A 32 -28.37 -31.25 13.61
N THR A 33 -27.52 -30.45 12.95
CA THR A 33 -26.28 -29.92 13.53
C THR A 33 -26.56 -28.83 14.56
N GLU A 34 -26.14 -29.09 15.79
CA GLU A 34 -26.20 -28.11 16.86
C GLU A 34 -25.39 -26.86 16.49
N VAL A 35 -26.04 -25.69 16.55
CA VAL A 35 -25.43 -24.38 16.27
C VAL A 35 -24.15 -24.16 17.09
N ASP A 36 -24.17 -24.65 18.33
CA ASP A 36 -23.03 -24.54 19.24
C ASP A 36 -21.80 -25.34 18.79
N GLN A 37 -21.92 -26.30 17.87
CA GLN A 37 -20.79 -27.10 17.39
C GLN A 37 -20.23 -26.64 16.04
N LEU A 38 -20.94 -25.79 15.30
CA LEU A 38 -20.56 -25.34 13.95
C LEU A 38 -19.13 -24.77 13.91
N HIS A 39 -18.75 -23.96 14.90
CA HIS A 39 -17.41 -23.38 15.00
C HIS A 39 -16.29 -24.45 15.07
N MET A 40 -16.55 -25.60 15.69
CA MET A 40 -15.61 -26.72 15.76
C MET A 40 -15.51 -27.46 14.43
N ILE A 41 -16.62 -27.62 13.72
CA ILE A 41 -16.67 -28.28 12.40
C ILE A 41 -15.86 -27.47 11.40
N HIS A 42 -16.11 -26.16 11.30
CA HIS A 42 -15.33 -25.25 10.48
C HIS A 42 -13.83 -25.28 10.83
N SER A 43 -13.46 -25.30 12.12
CA SER A 43 -12.05 -25.37 12.52
C SER A 43 -11.36 -26.69 12.13
N ASN A 44 -12.08 -27.81 12.20
CA ASN A 44 -11.55 -29.11 11.77
C ASN A 44 -11.44 -29.20 10.25
N ARG A 45 -12.42 -28.67 9.51
CA ARG A 45 -12.37 -28.60 8.04
C ARG A 45 -11.27 -27.65 7.54
N CYS A 46 -11.11 -26.50 8.19
CA CYS A 46 -9.96 -25.60 8.00
C CYS A 46 -8.63 -26.36 8.16
N ALA A 47 -8.50 -27.18 9.22
CA ALA A 47 -7.31 -27.98 9.44
C ALA A 47 -7.02 -28.96 8.29
N CYS A 48 -8.06 -29.56 7.70
CA CYS A 48 -7.93 -30.40 6.50
C CYS A 48 -7.44 -29.57 5.30
N TYR A 49 -8.06 -28.41 5.04
CA TYR A 49 -7.69 -27.56 3.92
C TYR A 49 -6.27 -26.99 4.04
N MET A 50 -5.80 -26.71 5.25
CA MET A 50 -4.41 -26.34 5.51
C MET A 50 -3.43 -27.45 5.08
N GLN A 51 -3.75 -28.72 5.35
CA GLN A 51 -2.91 -29.86 4.92
C GLN A 51 -2.98 -30.10 3.42
N LEU A 52 -4.14 -29.85 2.80
CA LEU A 52 -4.33 -29.90 1.35
C LEU A 52 -3.74 -28.68 0.61
N LYS A 53 -3.16 -27.72 1.34
CA LYS A 53 -2.66 -26.44 0.80
C LYS A 53 -3.74 -25.62 0.08
N ALA A 54 -5.01 -25.86 0.37
CA ALA A 54 -6.16 -25.10 -0.14
C ALA A 54 -6.41 -23.89 0.77
N PHE A 55 -5.46 -22.96 0.79
CA PHE A 55 -5.40 -21.89 1.81
C PHE A 55 -6.57 -20.90 1.75
N ASP A 56 -7.14 -20.64 0.58
CA ASP A 56 -8.33 -19.77 0.44
C ASP A 56 -9.55 -20.39 1.14
N LYS A 57 -9.80 -21.69 0.92
CA LYS A 57 -10.89 -22.41 1.61
C LYS A 57 -10.65 -22.52 3.12
N ALA A 58 -9.38 -22.67 3.53
CA ALA A 58 -9.01 -22.68 4.93
C ALA A 58 -9.26 -21.33 5.60
N TYR A 59 -9.05 -20.23 4.88
CA TYR A 59 -9.35 -18.88 5.34
C TYR A 59 -10.86 -18.69 5.55
N ASP A 60 -11.68 -19.07 4.57
CA ASP A 60 -13.14 -18.94 4.66
C ASP A 60 -13.70 -19.71 5.87
N ASP A 61 -13.23 -20.93 6.10
CA ASP A 61 -13.62 -21.73 7.27
C ASP A 61 -13.13 -21.12 8.59
N ALA A 62 -11.93 -20.55 8.62
CA ALA A 62 -11.41 -19.91 9.81
C ALA A 62 -12.14 -18.59 10.14
N GLU A 63 -12.57 -17.84 9.12
CA GLU A 63 -13.36 -16.62 9.28
C GLU A 63 -14.79 -16.92 9.75
N ALA A 64 -15.43 -17.97 9.21
CA ALA A 64 -16.68 -18.49 9.74
C ALA A 64 -16.54 -18.91 11.21
N CYS A 65 -15.43 -19.57 11.55
CA CYS A 65 -15.15 -20.01 12.91
C CYS A 65 -15.06 -18.85 13.92
N THR A 66 -14.32 -17.78 13.59
CA THR A 66 -14.19 -16.60 14.47
C THR A 66 -15.47 -15.77 14.52
N SER A 67 -16.27 -15.79 13.46
CA SER A 67 -17.59 -15.14 13.43
C SER A 67 -18.61 -15.86 14.32
N LEU A 68 -18.62 -17.20 14.28
CA LEU A 68 -19.51 -18.03 15.09
C LEU A 68 -19.14 -18.00 16.57
N LYS A 69 -17.84 -18.04 16.90
CA LYS A 69 -17.38 -18.00 18.29
C LYS A 69 -16.16 -17.09 18.47
N PRO A 70 -16.38 -15.78 18.66
CA PRO A 70 -15.31 -14.79 18.79
C PRO A 70 -14.40 -14.98 20.01
N THR A 71 -14.84 -15.70 21.03
CA THR A 71 -14.09 -15.95 22.27
C THR A 71 -13.25 -17.23 22.22
N TRP A 72 -13.24 -17.94 21.08
CA TRP A 72 -12.53 -19.21 20.96
C TRP A 72 -11.12 -19.03 20.37
N ALA A 73 -10.11 -19.12 21.23
CA ALA A 73 -8.71 -18.92 20.86
C ALA A 73 -8.24 -19.79 19.68
N LYS A 74 -8.68 -21.06 19.64
CA LYS A 74 -8.29 -21.99 18.57
C LYS A 74 -8.81 -21.54 17.19
N GLY A 75 -9.96 -20.89 17.13
CA GLY A 75 -10.49 -20.32 15.87
C GLY A 75 -9.59 -19.19 15.36
N TRP A 76 -9.18 -18.28 16.25
CA TRP A 76 -8.24 -17.20 15.93
C TRP A 76 -6.86 -17.73 15.51
N ALA A 77 -6.35 -18.78 16.17
CA ALA A 77 -5.10 -19.41 15.77
C ALA A 77 -5.19 -20.06 14.36
N ARG A 78 -6.33 -20.65 14.00
CA ARG A 78 -6.57 -21.18 12.64
C ARG A 78 -6.61 -20.07 11.59
N LEU A 79 -7.29 -18.97 11.89
CA LEU A 79 -7.34 -17.79 11.02
C LEU A 79 -5.93 -17.23 10.80
N ALA A 80 -5.16 -17.12 11.88
CA ALA A 80 -3.79 -16.65 11.82
C ALA A 80 -2.89 -17.53 10.93
N ALA A 81 -3.00 -18.85 11.07
CA ALA A 81 -2.26 -19.80 10.25
C ALA A 81 -2.67 -19.76 8.76
N ALA A 82 -3.96 -19.63 8.46
CA ALA A 82 -4.46 -19.48 7.10
C ALA A 82 -3.97 -18.16 6.47
N CYS A 83 -4.01 -17.06 7.22
CA CYS A 83 -3.49 -15.76 6.79
C CYS A 83 -1.96 -15.80 6.56
N ASP A 84 -1.16 -16.46 7.42
CA ASP A 84 0.29 -16.61 7.22
C ASP A 84 0.58 -17.39 5.93
N ALA A 85 -0.16 -18.48 5.69
CA ALA A 85 -0.02 -19.27 4.47
C ALA A 85 -0.43 -18.52 3.19
N LEU A 86 -1.42 -17.63 3.27
CA LEU A 86 -1.83 -16.73 2.19
C LEU A 86 -0.93 -15.50 2.02
N GLY A 87 0.06 -15.30 2.90
CA GLY A 87 0.93 -14.13 2.89
C GLY A 87 0.26 -12.83 3.38
N LYS A 88 -0.94 -12.92 3.99
CA LYS A 88 -1.64 -11.80 4.63
C LYS A 88 -1.04 -11.54 6.03
N LEU A 89 0.25 -11.21 6.07
CA LEU A 89 1.06 -11.19 7.30
C LEU A 89 0.51 -10.28 8.41
N PRO A 90 -0.01 -9.06 8.14
CA PRO A 90 -0.55 -8.22 9.21
C PRO A 90 -1.82 -8.79 9.84
N GLN A 91 -2.68 -9.42 9.02
CA GLN A 91 -3.89 -10.09 9.51
C GLN A 91 -3.54 -11.33 10.33
N ALA A 92 -2.52 -12.08 9.90
CA ALA A 92 -2.00 -13.21 10.65
C ALA A 92 -1.44 -12.80 12.02
N ALA A 93 -0.66 -11.73 12.09
CA ALA A 93 -0.12 -11.22 13.35
C ALA A 93 -1.24 -10.81 14.32
N ALA A 94 -2.22 -10.04 13.85
CA ALA A 94 -3.35 -9.61 14.68
C ALA A 94 -4.21 -10.80 15.17
N ALA A 95 -4.42 -11.81 14.32
CA ALA A 95 -5.16 -13.01 14.70
C ALA A 95 -4.40 -13.86 15.73
N TYR A 96 -3.07 -13.97 15.63
CA TYR A 96 -2.25 -14.64 16.66
C TYR A 96 -2.24 -13.88 17.99
N GLU A 97 -2.18 -12.55 17.98
CA GLU A 97 -2.27 -11.73 19.20
C GLU A 97 -3.62 -11.93 19.90
N LYS A 98 -4.71 -11.92 19.13
CA LYS A 98 -6.05 -12.18 19.68
C LYS A 98 -6.20 -13.61 20.20
N ALA A 99 -5.57 -14.60 19.55
CA ALA A 99 -5.51 -15.96 20.09
C ALA A 99 -4.74 -16.01 21.42
N ALA A 100 -3.67 -15.23 21.58
CA ALA A 100 -2.89 -15.15 22.81
C ALA A 100 -3.66 -14.49 23.96
N GLU A 101 -4.47 -13.46 23.68
CA GLU A 101 -5.34 -12.82 24.68
C GLU A 101 -6.41 -13.79 25.22
N LEU A 102 -6.92 -14.67 24.36
CA LEU A 102 -8.01 -15.60 24.67
C LEU A 102 -7.53 -16.93 25.28
N ASP A 103 -6.26 -17.31 25.08
CA ASP A 103 -5.65 -18.51 25.66
C ASP A 103 -4.35 -18.15 26.42
N PRO A 104 -4.45 -17.83 27.72
CA PRO A 104 -3.28 -17.51 28.55
C PRO A 104 -2.29 -18.68 28.70
N ALA A 105 -2.73 -19.93 28.52
CA ALA A 105 -1.86 -21.11 28.67
C ALA A 105 -0.94 -21.30 27.46
N ASN A 106 -1.46 -21.08 26.24
CA ASN A 106 -0.67 -21.12 25.01
C ASN A 106 -0.29 -19.73 24.48
N GLY A 107 -0.60 -18.67 25.22
CA GLY A 107 -0.43 -17.28 24.78
C GLY A 107 1.00 -16.94 24.42
N ALA A 108 1.99 -17.49 25.15
CA ALA A 108 3.41 -17.30 24.83
C ALA A 108 3.77 -17.86 23.43
N GLN A 109 3.21 -19.01 23.06
CA GLN A 109 3.43 -19.62 21.74
C GLN A 109 2.78 -18.77 20.64
N HIS A 110 1.53 -18.33 20.85
CA HIS A 110 0.83 -17.47 19.92
C HIS A 110 1.54 -16.12 19.73
N LEU A 111 2.07 -15.52 20.79
CA LEU A 111 2.88 -14.30 20.70
C LEU A 111 4.21 -14.52 19.97
N ASN A 112 4.85 -15.67 20.14
CA ASN A 112 6.05 -16.02 19.38
C ASN A 112 5.72 -16.16 17.88
N ASP A 113 4.61 -16.82 17.54
CA ASP A 113 4.18 -16.95 16.15
C ASP A 113 3.75 -15.61 15.55
N ALA A 114 3.10 -14.73 16.33
CA ALA A 114 2.86 -13.34 15.95
C ALA A 114 4.18 -12.59 15.68
N ALA A 115 5.18 -12.75 16.55
CA ALA A 115 6.49 -12.12 16.39
C ALA A 115 7.23 -12.63 15.14
N LYS A 116 7.16 -13.93 14.84
CA LYS A 116 7.72 -14.50 13.59
C LYS A 116 7.03 -13.93 12.36
N VAL A 117 5.70 -13.82 12.37
CA VAL A 117 4.95 -13.25 11.26
C VAL A 117 5.25 -11.76 11.09
N LYS A 118 5.37 -11.01 12.19
CA LYS A 118 5.83 -9.61 12.15
C LYS A 118 7.25 -9.51 11.62
N ALA A 119 8.17 -10.35 12.06
CA ALA A 119 9.52 -10.40 11.51
C ALA A 119 9.54 -10.79 10.02
N LYS A 120 8.67 -11.69 9.55
CA LYS A 120 8.47 -11.97 8.12
C LYS A 120 7.93 -10.74 7.38
N ALA A 121 7.00 -9.99 7.98
CA ALA A 121 6.46 -8.77 7.40
C ALA A 121 7.51 -7.66 7.35
N ASP A 122 8.29 -7.49 8.41
CA ASP A 122 9.38 -6.52 8.52
C ASP A 122 10.55 -6.90 7.61
N ALA A 123 10.85 -8.19 7.44
CA ALA A 123 11.82 -8.66 6.44
C ALA A 123 11.32 -8.46 5.01
N ALA A 124 10.01 -8.60 4.76
CA ALA A 124 9.41 -8.25 3.48
C ALA A 124 9.43 -6.72 3.23
N ASN A 125 9.32 -5.91 4.28
CA ASN A 125 9.35 -4.45 4.23
C ASN A 125 10.78 -3.86 4.25
N GLY A 126 11.75 -4.55 4.86
CA GLY A 126 13.11 -4.06 5.16
C GLY A 126 14.21 -4.64 4.26
N ALA A 127 14.05 -5.85 3.75
CA ALA A 127 14.69 -6.19 2.48
C ALA A 127 13.92 -5.42 1.41
N GLY A 128 14.56 -4.97 0.32
CA GLY A 128 13.88 -4.38 -0.86
C GLY A 128 12.91 -5.33 -1.59
N ASN A 129 12.33 -6.29 -0.87
CA ASN A 129 11.37 -7.29 -1.27
C ASN A 129 9.94 -6.74 -1.11
N TYR A 130 9.71 -5.51 -1.59
CA TYR A 130 8.45 -5.16 -2.26
C TYR A 130 8.34 -6.07 -3.48
N ARG A 131 8.13 -7.36 -3.21
CA ARG A 131 8.22 -8.45 -4.14
C ARG A 131 7.20 -8.16 -5.21
N ARG A 132 7.69 -7.63 -6.34
CA ARG A 132 6.89 -7.37 -7.53
C ARG A 132 5.51 -6.89 -7.12
N VAL A 133 5.35 -5.69 -6.56
CA VAL A 133 4.03 -5.06 -6.70
C VAL A 133 3.85 -5.09 -8.20
N PRO A 134 2.95 -5.91 -8.77
CA PRO A 134 2.78 -5.89 -10.20
C PRO A 134 2.23 -4.49 -10.39
N PHE A 135 3.08 -3.56 -10.81
CA PHE A 135 2.58 -2.38 -11.50
C PHE A 135 1.72 -3.01 -12.57
N PRO A 136 0.38 -2.87 -12.50
CA PRO A 136 -0.52 -3.61 -13.37
C PRO A 136 0.06 -3.42 -14.76
N GLU A 137 0.50 -4.53 -15.34
CA GLU A 137 1.19 -4.56 -16.62
C GLU A 137 0.39 -3.62 -17.51
N GLN A 138 1.04 -2.56 -18.02
CA GLN A 138 0.33 -1.54 -18.78
C GLN A 138 -0.37 -2.26 -19.92
N ARG A 139 -1.67 -2.52 -19.73
CA ARG A 139 -2.52 -3.16 -20.72
C ARG A 139 -2.22 -2.46 -22.02
N SER A 140 -1.71 -3.21 -23.00
CA SER A 140 -1.27 -2.72 -24.31
C SER A 140 -2.20 -1.60 -24.79
N VAL A 141 -1.79 -0.36 -24.55
CA VAL A 141 -2.67 0.79 -24.75
C VAL A 141 -2.78 0.96 -26.25
N GLN A 142 -3.99 0.74 -26.79
CA GLN A 142 -4.27 0.82 -28.22
C GLN A 142 -3.57 2.04 -28.84
N PRO A 143 -2.92 1.89 -30.00
CA PRO A 143 -2.26 3.00 -30.66
C PRO A 143 -3.30 4.08 -30.97
N VAL A 144 -3.10 5.26 -30.38
CA VAL A 144 -3.84 6.47 -30.75
C VAL A 144 -3.07 7.09 -31.92
N GLY A 145 -3.77 7.67 -32.90
CA GLY A 145 -3.16 8.14 -34.15
C GLY A 145 -1.86 8.95 -33.97
N GLY A 146 -0.91 8.78 -34.89
CA GLY A 146 0.50 9.20 -34.73
C GLY A 146 0.75 10.66 -34.34
N ARG A 147 -0.15 11.59 -34.67
CA ARG A 147 -0.04 13.00 -34.23
C ARG A 147 -0.14 13.15 -32.71
N PHE A 148 -1.01 12.39 -32.06
CA PHE A 148 -1.17 12.42 -30.60
C PHE A 148 0.03 11.79 -29.89
N GLU A 149 0.61 10.73 -30.47
CA GLU A 149 1.82 10.09 -29.93
C GLU A 149 3.03 11.02 -29.96
N ASN A 150 3.22 11.75 -31.06
CA ASN A 150 4.27 12.75 -31.16
C ASN A 150 4.07 13.90 -30.16
N ALA A 151 2.83 14.40 -30.01
CA ALA A 151 2.52 15.46 -29.04
C ALA A 151 2.79 15.01 -27.59
N HIS A 152 2.39 13.78 -27.23
CA HIS A 152 2.67 13.20 -25.92
C HIS A 152 4.17 13.00 -25.70
N LEU A 153 4.92 12.54 -26.70
CA LEU A 153 6.37 12.40 -26.61
C LEU A 153 7.05 13.77 -26.43
N MET A 154 6.60 14.81 -27.12
CA MET A 154 7.09 16.19 -26.97
C MET A 154 6.80 16.74 -25.57
N ALA A 155 5.58 16.54 -25.04
CA ALA A 155 5.22 16.94 -23.69
C ALA A 155 6.15 16.29 -22.65
N ARG A 156 6.48 15.01 -22.84
CA ARG A 156 7.40 14.27 -21.98
C ARG A 156 8.83 14.78 -22.08
N GLY A 157 9.32 15.09 -23.28
CA GLY A 157 10.61 15.75 -23.48
C GLY A 157 10.67 17.10 -22.75
N ALA A 158 9.61 17.90 -22.82
CA ALA A 158 9.52 19.19 -22.15
C ALA A 158 9.62 19.05 -20.62
N VAL A 159 9.03 18.01 -20.00
CA VAL A 159 9.18 17.77 -18.55
C VAL A 159 10.65 17.73 -18.13
N PHE A 160 11.50 16.98 -18.85
CA PHE A 160 12.93 16.88 -18.53
C PHE A 160 13.68 18.17 -18.78
N VAL A 161 13.42 18.83 -19.91
CA VAL A 161 14.08 20.10 -20.27
C VAL A 161 13.78 21.17 -19.21
N TYR A 162 12.51 21.37 -18.85
CA TYR A 162 12.13 22.37 -17.87
C TYR A 162 12.55 22.01 -16.44
N SER A 163 12.66 20.73 -16.11
CA SER A 163 13.19 20.28 -14.81
C SER A 163 14.70 20.48 -14.71
N ALA A 164 15.44 20.23 -15.79
CA ALA A 164 16.88 20.53 -15.86
C ALA A 164 17.13 22.03 -15.79
N ILE A 165 16.33 22.84 -16.51
CA ILE A 165 16.37 24.30 -16.40
C ILE A 165 16.13 24.73 -14.95
N TYR A 166 15.09 24.20 -14.28
CA TYR A 166 14.83 24.49 -12.87
C TYR A 166 16.03 24.15 -11.96
N LEU A 167 16.68 23.01 -12.18
CA LEU A 167 17.88 22.61 -11.43
C LEU A 167 19.08 23.54 -11.64
N VAL A 168 19.30 24.04 -12.85
CA VAL A 168 20.42 24.97 -13.12
C VAL A 168 20.14 26.38 -12.56
N SER A 169 18.90 26.64 -12.11
CA SER A 169 18.43 27.96 -11.69
C SER A 169 18.70 28.32 -10.23
N PHE A 170 19.39 27.47 -9.46
CA PHE A 170 19.60 27.72 -8.02
C PHE A 170 20.35 29.04 -7.72
N THR A 171 21.08 29.59 -8.69
CA THR A 171 21.79 30.88 -8.57
C THR A 171 20.97 32.10 -9.01
N THR A 172 19.73 31.91 -9.47
CA THR A 172 18.86 32.99 -10.00
C THR A 172 17.88 33.52 -8.96
N ASP A 173 17.21 34.62 -9.28
CA ASP A 173 16.20 35.23 -8.42
C ASP A 173 15.01 34.30 -8.15
N LEU A 174 14.38 34.49 -6.99
CA LEU A 174 13.30 33.62 -6.51
C LEU A 174 12.06 33.66 -7.42
N ALA A 175 11.83 34.74 -8.16
CA ALA A 175 10.68 34.83 -9.07
C ALA A 175 10.89 33.97 -10.32
N THR A 176 12.09 34.04 -10.92
CA THR A 176 12.51 33.16 -12.01
C THR A 176 12.53 31.69 -11.61
N LEU A 177 13.05 31.37 -10.43
CA LEU A 177 13.03 29.99 -9.90
C LEU A 177 11.60 29.44 -9.80
N ARG A 178 10.66 30.23 -9.27
CA ARG A 178 9.23 29.86 -9.18
C ARG A 178 8.55 29.75 -10.53
N ALA A 179 8.91 30.62 -11.48
CA ALA A 179 8.36 30.56 -12.84
C ALA A 179 8.81 29.27 -13.53
N ARG A 180 10.09 28.92 -13.40
CA ARG A 180 10.68 27.69 -13.96
C ARG A 180 10.09 26.43 -13.31
N TYR A 181 9.92 26.42 -11.99
CA TYR A 181 9.19 25.35 -11.29
C TYR A 181 7.77 25.17 -11.83
N ARG A 182 6.98 26.26 -11.91
CA ARG A 182 5.60 26.20 -12.41
C ARG A 182 5.54 25.70 -13.86
N SER A 183 6.49 26.09 -14.70
CA SER A 183 6.59 25.55 -16.07
C SER A 183 6.86 24.05 -16.07
N ALA A 184 7.81 23.55 -15.27
CA ALA A 184 8.10 22.12 -15.16
C ALA A 184 6.86 21.33 -14.72
N VAL A 185 6.14 21.80 -13.69
CA VAL A 185 4.91 21.16 -13.21
C VAL A 185 3.78 21.22 -14.24
N LYS A 186 3.62 22.32 -14.99
CA LYS A 186 2.62 22.42 -16.07
C LYS A 186 2.85 21.37 -17.16
N PHE A 187 4.09 21.21 -17.62
CA PHE A 187 4.41 20.18 -18.61
C PHE A 187 4.21 18.76 -18.05
N LEU A 188 4.48 18.57 -16.75
CA LEU A 188 4.20 17.31 -16.08
C LEU A 188 2.70 17.01 -16.03
N CYS A 189 1.87 17.98 -15.64
CA CYS A 189 0.41 17.84 -15.68
C CYS A 189 -0.07 17.54 -17.10
N LEU A 190 0.45 18.24 -18.11
CA LEU A 190 0.09 18.01 -19.51
C LEU A 190 0.43 16.58 -19.95
N SER A 191 1.64 16.10 -19.61
CA SER A 191 2.07 14.72 -19.87
C SER A 191 1.12 13.70 -19.22
N LEU A 192 0.79 13.91 -17.94
CA LEU A 192 -0.08 13.00 -17.19
C LEU A 192 -1.54 13.02 -17.69
N VAL A 193 -2.06 14.17 -18.11
CA VAL A 193 -3.39 14.28 -18.76
C VAL A 193 -3.40 13.57 -20.10
N MET A 194 -2.37 13.75 -20.94
CA MET A 194 -2.24 13.03 -22.20
C MET A 194 -2.15 11.52 -22.00
N HIS A 195 -1.44 11.09 -20.95
CA HIS A 195 -1.40 9.69 -20.54
C HIS A 195 -2.77 9.16 -20.14
N TRP A 196 -3.51 9.89 -19.29
CA TRP A 196 -4.85 9.51 -18.86
C TRP A 196 -5.81 9.36 -20.05
N GLY A 197 -5.86 10.35 -20.93
CA GLY A 197 -6.68 10.30 -22.14
C GLY A 197 -6.32 9.13 -23.05
N ARG A 198 -5.04 8.73 -23.08
CA ARG A 198 -4.61 7.54 -23.84
C ARG A 198 -5.02 6.24 -23.16
N ALA A 199 -4.80 6.12 -21.85
CA ALA A 199 -4.99 4.87 -21.11
C ALA A 199 -6.46 4.55 -20.86
N HIS A 200 -7.29 5.57 -20.64
CA HIS A 200 -8.69 5.41 -20.29
C HIS A 200 -9.66 5.88 -21.38
N GLY A 201 -9.18 6.60 -22.39
CA GLY A 201 -10.04 7.16 -23.43
C GLY A 201 -10.87 8.33 -22.91
N ARG A 202 -12.05 8.54 -23.51
CA ARG A 202 -12.95 9.64 -23.13
C ARG A 202 -13.47 9.45 -21.70
N PRO A 203 -13.55 10.54 -20.91
CA PRO A 203 -14.11 10.49 -19.57
C PRO A 203 -15.58 10.06 -19.60
N LYS A 204 -15.93 9.17 -18.68
CA LYS A 204 -17.31 8.72 -18.45
C LYS A 204 -17.65 8.93 -16.97
N MET A 205 -18.87 9.37 -16.70
CA MET A 205 -19.36 9.64 -15.34
C MET A 205 -19.98 8.37 -14.73
N ASP A 206 -19.21 7.28 -14.69
CA ASP A 206 -19.62 6.00 -14.13
C ASP A 206 -18.63 5.48 -13.08
N ARG A 207 -19.15 4.69 -12.12
CA ARG A 207 -18.34 4.15 -11.01
C ARG A 207 -17.19 3.26 -11.51
N ALA A 208 -17.42 2.48 -12.56
CA ALA A 208 -16.41 1.59 -13.11
C ALA A 208 -15.24 2.37 -13.74
N TYR A 209 -15.53 3.43 -14.50
CA TYR A 209 -14.50 4.33 -15.02
C TYR A 209 -13.73 5.05 -13.91
N ALA A 210 -14.43 5.57 -12.90
CA ALA A 210 -13.80 6.22 -11.76
C ALA A 210 -12.86 5.27 -10.99
N GLN A 211 -13.30 4.04 -10.71
CA GLN A 211 -12.48 3.02 -10.07
C GLN A 211 -11.25 2.68 -10.93
N LYS A 212 -11.41 2.57 -12.25
CA LYS A 212 -10.32 2.31 -13.18
C LYS A 212 -9.28 3.44 -13.19
N CYS A 213 -9.71 4.71 -13.10
CA CYS A 213 -8.79 5.84 -13.03
C CYS A 213 -8.10 5.93 -11.66
N MET A 214 -8.83 5.71 -10.56
CA MET A 214 -8.25 5.77 -9.22
C MET A 214 -7.22 4.65 -8.97
N THR A 215 -7.39 3.49 -9.60
CA THR A 215 -6.44 2.38 -9.51
C THR A 215 -5.22 2.55 -10.42
N ASP A 216 -5.26 3.44 -11.41
CA ASP A 216 -4.12 3.70 -12.29
C ASP A 216 -3.08 4.60 -11.60
N PRO A 217 -1.83 4.15 -11.46
CA PRO A 217 -0.77 4.94 -10.81
C PRO A 217 -0.44 6.24 -11.55
N GLY A 218 -0.70 6.34 -12.86
CA GLY A 218 -0.52 7.57 -13.62
C GLY A 218 -1.52 8.64 -13.23
N CYS A 219 -2.78 8.24 -13.09
CA CYS A 219 -3.87 9.11 -12.68
C CYS A 219 -3.73 9.55 -11.22
N GLN A 220 -3.31 8.66 -10.32
CA GLN A 220 -3.00 9.04 -8.93
C GLN A 220 -1.99 10.19 -8.88
N ARG A 221 -0.92 10.09 -9.68
CA ARG A 221 0.14 11.12 -9.73
C ARG A 221 -0.30 12.42 -10.37
N LEU A 222 -1.34 12.40 -11.23
CA LEU A 222 -1.92 13.61 -11.77
C LEU A 222 -2.49 14.49 -10.65
N PHE A 223 -3.14 13.90 -9.64
CA PHE A 223 -3.59 14.63 -8.45
C PHE A 223 -2.41 15.26 -7.70
N GLY A 224 -1.35 14.50 -7.46
CA GLY A 224 -0.12 15.02 -6.84
C GLY A 224 0.48 16.20 -7.63
N ALA A 225 0.55 16.09 -8.96
CA ALA A 225 1.05 17.16 -9.82
C ALA A 225 0.19 18.43 -9.78
N PHE A 226 -1.15 18.29 -9.73
CA PHE A 226 -2.06 19.43 -9.55
C PHE A 226 -1.87 20.12 -8.20
N ILE A 227 -1.70 19.35 -7.13
CA ILE A 227 -1.44 19.90 -5.80
C ILE A 227 -0.12 20.70 -5.82
N LEU A 228 0.93 20.16 -6.47
CA LEU A 228 2.21 20.83 -6.61
C LEU A 228 2.18 22.10 -7.46
N LEU A 229 1.22 22.22 -8.39
CA LEU A 229 1.00 23.44 -9.18
C LEU A 229 0.51 24.60 -8.30
N LEU A 230 -0.20 24.30 -7.22
CA LEU A 230 -0.67 25.26 -6.21
C LEU A 230 0.42 25.63 -5.19
N GLY A 231 1.55 24.92 -5.19
CA GLY A 231 2.66 25.10 -4.25
C GLY A 231 3.69 26.15 -4.68
N GLN A 232 4.55 26.57 -3.74
CA GLN A 232 5.57 27.60 -3.96
C GLN A 232 6.90 27.08 -4.54
N GLY A 233 6.99 25.78 -4.83
CA GLY A 233 8.17 25.15 -5.43
C GLY A 233 8.95 24.28 -4.45
N SER A 234 8.81 22.96 -4.54
CA SER A 234 9.64 22.00 -3.82
C SER A 234 10.23 21.00 -4.80
N PHE A 235 11.56 21.03 -4.95
CA PHE A 235 12.26 20.06 -5.80
C PHE A 235 12.09 18.64 -5.28
N ILE A 236 12.11 18.46 -3.96
CA ILE A 236 11.96 17.14 -3.31
C ILE A 236 10.61 16.52 -3.68
N ALA A 237 9.55 17.34 -3.77
CA ALA A 237 8.24 16.88 -4.19
C ALA A 237 8.14 16.57 -5.69
N LEU A 238 9.02 17.15 -6.52
CA LEU A 238 9.07 16.93 -7.97
C LEU A 238 9.79 15.62 -8.33
N LEU A 239 10.80 15.22 -7.56
CA LEU A 239 11.65 14.04 -7.79
C LEU A 239 10.87 12.74 -8.07
N PRO A 240 9.88 12.35 -7.24
CA PRO A 240 9.08 11.15 -7.48
C PRO A 240 8.40 11.18 -8.85
N LEU A 241 7.85 12.33 -9.25
CA LEU A 241 7.07 12.48 -10.47
C LEU A 241 7.96 12.44 -11.73
N LEU A 242 9.13 13.08 -11.67
CA LEU A 242 10.12 13.02 -12.76
C LEU A 242 10.64 11.61 -12.99
N TYR A 243 10.88 10.88 -11.91
CA TYR A 243 11.35 9.50 -11.98
C TYR A 243 10.36 8.60 -12.74
N PHE A 244 9.06 8.70 -12.45
CA PHE A 244 8.04 7.93 -13.15
C PHE A 244 7.91 8.30 -14.62
N GLU A 245 8.07 9.58 -14.97
CA GLU A 245 8.09 9.98 -16.37
C GLU A 245 9.33 9.49 -17.12
N ALA A 246 10.46 9.27 -16.45
CA ALA A 246 11.65 8.72 -17.09
C ALA A 246 11.40 7.27 -17.55
N ARG A 247 10.88 6.43 -16.64
CA ARG A 247 10.53 5.02 -16.94
C ARG A 247 9.66 4.87 -18.18
N ARG A 248 8.62 5.69 -18.30
CA ARG A 248 7.65 5.62 -19.40
C ARG A 248 8.30 5.89 -20.76
N ARG A 249 9.50 6.50 -20.82
CA ARG A 249 10.10 7.00 -22.07
C ARG A 249 10.75 5.85 -22.82
N ARG A 250 11.33 4.93 -22.03
CA ARG A 250 12.02 3.73 -22.49
C ARG A 250 11.11 2.72 -23.21
N THR A 251 9.84 2.59 -22.82
CA THR A 251 8.92 1.59 -23.43
C THR A 251 8.54 1.87 -24.88
N ARG A 252 8.90 3.03 -25.46
CA ARG A 252 8.49 3.39 -26.84
C ARG A 252 9.57 3.91 -27.76
N VAL A 253 10.65 4.47 -27.22
CA VAL A 253 11.61 5.22 -28.04
C VAL A 253 12.80 4.31 -28.35
N GLY A 254 12.67 3.47 -29.37
CA GLY A 254 13.79 2.76 -30.00
C GLY A 254 14.61 3.67 -30.92
N LEU A 255 14.99 4.88 -30.47
CA LEU A 255 15.69 5.88 -31.31
C LEU A 255 17.18 5.99 -30.95
N LYS A 256 18.02 5.82 -31.98
CA LYS A 256 19.49 5.81 -31.96
C LYS A 256 20.08 7.24 -32.01
N SER A 257 19.94 8.06 -30.98
CA SER A 257 20.62 9.38 -30.93
C SER A 257 21.57 9.51 -29.73
N GLN A 258 22.65 10.28 -29.88
CA GLN A 258 23.69 10.48 -28.84
C GLN A 258 23.15 11.09 -27.54
N ALA A 259 22.10 11.92 -27.61
CA ALA A 259 21.39 12.42 -26.43
C ALA A 259 20.75 11.30 -25.59
N LEU A 260 20.45 10.14 -26.22
CA LEU A 260 19.90 8.97 -25.56
C LEU A 260 20.95 8.16 -24.80
N GLN A 261 22.23 8.22 -25.19
CA GLN A 261 23.32 7.50 -24.50
C GLN A 261 23.61 8.11 -23.13
N ALA A 262 23.58 9.44 -23.03
CA ALA A 262 23.71 10.15 -21.75
C ALA A 262 22.51 9.88 -20.82
N THR A 263 21.28 9.81 -21.35
CA THR A 263 20.11 9.45 -20.55
C THR A 263 20.08 7.97 -20.19
N ALA A 264 20.50 7.07 -21.09
CA ALA A 264 20.59 5.64 -20.83
C ALA A 264 21.63 5.27 -19.77
N ALA A 265 22.76 6.01 -19.70
CA ALA A 265 23.78 5.84 -18.66
C ALA A 265 23.26 6.25 -17.27
N LEU A 266 22.54 7.37 -17.19
CA LEU A 266 21.88 7.80 -15.96
C LEU A 266 20.74 6.83 -15.57
N GLU A 267 20.01 6.31 -16.54
CA GLU A 267 18.87 5.39 -16.35
C GLU A 267 19.30 3.95 -16.02
N GLY A 268 20.49 3.51 -16.41
CA GLY A 268 21.06 2.22 -16.02
C GLY A 268 21.35 2.10 -14.52
N THR A 269 21.47 3.24 -13.83
CA THR A 269 21.55 3.28 -12.35
C THR A 269 20.19 3.22 -11.66
N LEU A 270 19.10 3.38 -12.42
CA LEU A 270 17.74 3.59 -11.91
C LEU A 270 16.81 2.40 -12.15
N LEU A 271 17.22 1.45 -12.99
CA LEU A 271 16.42 0.34 -13.48
C LEU A 271 17.18 -0.98 -13.27
N ASP A 272 16.49 -2.02 -12.83
CA ASP A 272 17.05 -3.36 -12.66
C ASP A 272 17.33 -4.01 -14.02
N GLY A 273 18.07 -5.12 -14.02
CA GLY A 273 18.44 -5.89 -15.23
C GLY A 273 17.26 -6.31 -16.12
N ASP A 274 16.05 -6.40 -15.55
CA ASP A 274 14.80 -6.72 -16.25
C ASP A 274 14.10 -5.49 -16.87
N GLY A 275 14.70 -4.29 -16.79
CA GLY A 275 14.11 -3.04 -17.29
C GLY A 275 12.95 -2.50 -16.44
N GLN A 276 12.75 -3.03 -15.23
CA GLN A 276 11.83 -2.48 -14.22
C GLN A 276 12.53 -1.45 -13.32
N LEU A 277 11.76 -0.66 -12.57
CA LEU A 277 12.31 0.27 -11.59
C LEU A 277 12.98 -0.53 -10.48
N ASP A 278 14.23 -0.18 -10.15
CA ASP A 278 14.90 -0.74 -8.97
C ASP A 278 14.02 -0.47 -7.74
N ALA A 279 13.75 -1.53 -6.98
CA ALA A 279 12.97 -1.47 -5.75
C ALA A 279 13.48 -0.39 -4.79
N LYS A 280 14.80 -0.18 -4.72
CA LYS A 280 15.41 0.89 -3.92
C LYS A 280 14.94 2.27 -4.35
N VAL A 281 14.77 2.49 -5.65
CA VAL A 281 14.37 3.80 -6.16
C VAL A 281 12.89 4.06 -5.93
N VAL A 282 12.04 3.04 -6.03
CA VAL A 282 10.63 3.13 -5.63
C VAL A 282 10.50 3.51 -4.16
N VAL A 283 11.29 2.87 -3.30
CA VAL A 283 11.37 3.19 -1.87
C VAL A 283 11.86 4.62 -1.64
N ASN A 284 12.94 5.03 -2.32
CA ASN A 284 13.46 6.40 -2.21
C ASN A 284 12.44 7.46 -2.67
N CYS A 285 11.64 7.17 -3.70
CA CYS A 285 10.56 8.05 -4.11
C CYS A 285 9.48 8.18 -3.03
N ALA A 286 9.11 7.07 -2.38
CA ALA A 286 8.19 7.10 -1.25
C ALA A 286 8.72 7.92 -0.07
N TYR A 287 10.03 7.83 0.22
CA TYR A 287 10.68 8.68 1.21
C TYR A 287 10.68 10.17 0.81
N ALA A 288 10.92 10.49 -0.46
CA ALA A 288 10.87 11.86 -0.94
C ALA A 288 9.45 12.45 -0.84
N GLU A 289 8.42 11.65 -1.12
CA GLU A 289 7.02 12.02 -0.95
C GLU A 289 6.66 12.26 0.53
N ALA A 290 7.02 11.34 1.43
CA ALA A 290 6.83 11.52 2.86
C ALA A 290 7.59 12.76 3.39
N GLY A 291 8.83 12.96 2.92
CA GLY A 291 9.67 14.11 3.25
C GLY A 291 9.08 15.44 2.78
N ALA A 292 8.49 15.48 1.59
CA ALA A 292 7.79 16.67 1.09
C ALA A 292 6.58 17.03 1.97
N GLY A 293 5.82 16.05 2.45
CA GLY A 293 4.74 16.28 3.41
C GLY A 293 5.24 16.87 4.72
N LEU A 294 6.35 16.33 5.26
CA LEU A 294 6.97 16.86 6.48
C LEU A 294 7.47 18.30 6.30
N LEU A 295 8.04 18.62 5.14
CA LEU A 295 8.45 19.99 4.82
C LEU A 295 7.25 20.94 4.80
N MET A 296 6.11 20.53 4.24
CA MET A 296 4.88 21.35 4.28
C MET A 296 4.38 21.59 5.72
N VAL A 297 4.57 20.63 6.62
CA VAL A 297 4.29 20.83 8.06
C VAL A 297 5.23 21.87 8.66
N LEU A 298 6.53 21.79 8.35
CA LEU A 298 7.50 22.79 8.80
C LEU A 298 7.24 24.17 8.21
N GLU A 299 6.75 24.25 6.97
CA GLU A 299 6.34 25.50 6.33
C GLU A 299 5.21 26.22 7.08
N LEU A 300 4.40 25.53 7.90
CA LEU A 300 3.41 26.17 8.76
C LEU A 300 4.01 27.14 9.79
N LEU A 301 5.27 26.91 10.17
CA LEU A 301 6.01 27.78 11.09
C LEU A 301 6.53 29.05 10.40
N THR A 302 6.44 29.13 9.07
CA THR A 302 6.91 30.27 8.30
C THR A 302 5.77 31.24 8.00
N PRO A 303 6.06 32.54 7.75
CA PRO A 303 5.06 33.51 7.31
C PRO A 303 4.39 33.15 5.98
N ARG A 304 4.94 32.19 5.24
CA ARG A 304 4.48 31.73 3.92
C ARG A 304 3.57 30.49 4.00
N ARG A 305 3.07 30.15 5.19
CA ARG A 305 2.21 28.98 5.43
C ARG A 305 1.05 28.87 4.44
N ASN A 306 0.85 27.67 3.89
CA ASN A 306 -0.29 27.36 3.04
C ASN A 306 -1.03 26.13 3.59
N PHE A 307 -1.99 26.41 4.48
CA PHE A 307 -2.76 25.37 5.17
C PHE A 307 -3.54 24.48 4.19
N ILE A 308 -4.13 25.09 3.15
CA ILE A 308 -4.90 24.37 2.13
C ILE A 308 -4.02 23.37 1.39
N LEU A 309 -2.79 23.78 1.01
CA LEU A 309 -1.85 22.90 0.33
C LEU A 309 -1.49 21.68 1.18
N LEU A 310 -1.22 21.89 2.47
CA LEU A 310 -0.92 20.81 3.39
C LEU A 310 -2.10 19.83 3.51
N VAL A 311 -3.33 20.33 3.69
CA VAL A 311 -4.54 19.50 3.78
C VAL A 311 -4.73 18.69 2.50
N LEU A 312 -4.64 19.32 1.33
CA LEU A 312 -4.79 18.63 0.04
C LEU A 312 -3.69 17.57 -0.17
N TYR A 313 -2.45 17.89 0.19
CA TYR A 313 -1.33 16.95 0.09
C TYR A 313 -1.50 15.76 1.03
N TRP A 314 -1.99 16.01 2.25
CA TRP A 314 -2.27 14.97 3.22
C TRP A 314 -3.39 14.04 2.77
N GLN A 315 -4.49 14.58 2.24
CA GLN A 315 -5.59 13.79 1.67
C GLN A 315 -5.10 12.93 0.48
N TYR A 316 -4.24 13.49 -0.37
CA TYR A 316 -3.60 12.73 -1.45
C TYR A 316 -2.78 11.54 -0.90
N MET A 317 -1.95 11.76 0.13
CA MET A 317 -1.18 10.69 0.75
C MET A 317 -2.06 9.60 1.37
N GLN A 318 -3.13 9.99 2.06
CA GLN A 318 -4.05 9.06 2.68
C GLN A 318 -4.74 8.17 1.64
N MET A 319 -5.26 8.75 0.56
CA MET A 319 -5.83 7.98 -0.55
C MET A 319 -4.82 7.01 -1.14
N ARG A 320 -3.58 7.46 -1.34
CA ARG A 320 -2.52 6.63 -1.91
C ARG A 320 -2.17 5.45 -1.01
N ILE A 321 -2.03 5.66 0.30
CA ILE A 321 -1.76 4.59 1.27
C ILE A 321 -2.90 3.56 1.27
N MET A 322 -4.16 4.01 1.24
CA MET A 322 -5.32 3.11 1.18
C MET A 322 -5.31 2.25 -0.08
N LEU A 323 -5.00 2.85 -1.23
CA LEU A 323 -4.95 2.14 -2.52
C LEU A 323 -3.77 1.16 -2.59
N GLU A 324 -2.60 1.53 -2.06
CA GLU A 324 -1.44 0.63 -1.95
C GLU A 324 -1.71 -0.54 -0.97
N GLY A 325 -2.39 -0.26 0.14
CA GLY A 325 -2.81 -1.29 1.10
C GLY A 325 -3.81 -2.29 0.49
N ALA A 326 -4.79 -1.81 -0.27
CA ALA A 326 -5.73 -2.65 -0.98
C ALA A 326 -5.04 -3.54 -2.04
N ALA A 327 -4.07 -3.00 -2.78
CA ALA A 327 -3.31 -3.75 -3.79
C ALA A 327 -2.38 -4.82 -3.19
N THR A 328 -1.94 -4.65 -1.95
CA THR A 328 -1.01 -5.55 -1.25
C THR A 328 -1.69 -6.51 -0.27
N GLY A 329 -3.03 -6.61 -0.29
CA GLY A 329 -3.78 -7.47 0.62
C GLY A 329 -3.61 -7.07 2.10
N GLY A 330 -3.32 -5.80 2.36
CA GLY A 330 -3.11 -5.25 3.69
C GLY A 330 -1.66 -5.25 4.19
N ALA A 331 -0.69 -5.76 3.41
CA ALA A 331 0.74 -5.78 3.79
C ALA A 331 1.39 -4.38 3.86
N GLY A 332 0.76 -3.35 3.29
CA GLY A 332 1.28 -1.98 3.26
C GLY A 332 2.20 -1.73 2.07
N GLY A 333 2.16 -0.50 1.54
CA GLY A 333 2.96 -0.09 0.37
C GLY A 333 4.30 0.57 0.73
N PRO A 334 5.11 0.96 -0.28
CA PRO A 334 6.37 1.70 -0.10
C PRO A 334 6.17 3.01 0.67
N LEU A 335 5.04 3.69 0.46
CA LEU A 335 4.71 4.90 1.19
C LEU A 335 4.41 4.61 2.68
N HIS A 336 3.72 3.49 2.96
CA HIS A 336 3.44 3.08 4.33
C HIS A 336 4.72 2.79 5.12
N ALA A 337 5.67 2.06 4.53
CA ALA A 337 6.96 1.82 5.19
C ALA A 337 7.82 3.06 5.33
N ALA A 338 7.77 4.00 4.37
CA ALA A 338 8.47 5.28 4.50
C ALA A 338 7.99 6.04 5.75
N PHE A 339 6.68 6.11 5.99
CA PHE A 339 6.14 6.68 7.21
C PHE A 339 6.52 5.88 8.47
N GLY A 340 6.49 4.54 8.39
CA GLY A 340 6.91 3.67 9.50
C GLY A 340 8.39 3.88 9.89
N ALA A 341 9.27 4.04 8.92
CA ALA A 341 10.68 4.31 9.16
C ALA A 341 10.93 5.73 9.73
N VAL A 342 10.15 6.72 9.29
CA VAL A 342 10.18 8.06 9.89
C VAL A 342 9.69 8.01 11.34
N ASP A 343 8.59 7.31 11.63
CA ASP A 343 8.07 7.09 12.99
C ASP A 343 9.12 6.41 13.87
N ALA A 344 9.76 5.34 13.40
CA ALA A 344 10.82 4.64 14.13
C ALA A 344 12.00 5.56 14.49
N LYS A 345 12.43 6.42 13.56
CA LYS A 345 13.49 7.41 13.82
C LYS A 345 13.05 8.46 14.84
N VAL A 346 11.83 8.97 14.73
CA VAL A 346 11.32 9.97 15.69
C VAL A 346 11.17 9.35 17.08
N VAL A 347 10.67 8.11 17.18
CA VAL A 347 10.58 7.37 18.44
C VAL A 347 11.96 7.15 19.05
N ALA A 348 12.98 6.83 18.26
CA ALA A 348 14.36 6.68 18.75
C ALA A 348 14.91 8.00 19.34
N VAL A 349 14.65 9.14 18.70
CA VAL A 349 15.05 10.47 19.21
C VAL A 349 14.29 10.82 20.48
N VAL A 350 12.98 10.62 20.50
CA VAL A 350 12.09 10.94 21.63
C VAL A 350 12.33 10.02 22.84
N GLY A 351 12.74 8.78 22.58
CA GLY A 351 13.12 7.78 23.59
C GLY A 351 14.49 8.03 24.22
N ASN A 352 15.32 8.90 23.65
CA ASN A 352 16.62 9.24 24.23
C ASN A 352 16.44 9.95 25.59
N PRO A 353 17.17 9.54 26.65
CA PRO A 353 17.13 10.21 27.95
C PRO A 353 17.41 11.72 27.91
N ALA A 354 18.18 12.18 26.93
CA ALA A 354 18.50 13.60 26.74
C ALA A 354 17.38 14.41 26.05
N CYS A 355 16.30 13.77 25.59
CA CYS A 355 15.21 14.47 24.91
C CYS A 355 14.28 15.18 25.93
N PRO A 356 13.94 16.46 25.74
CA PRO A 356 12.99 17.19 26.57
C PRO A 356 11.65 16.47 26.72
N ALA A 357 11.15 16.34 27.96
CA ALA A 357 9.87 15.70 28.27
C ALA A 357 8.68 16.30 27.50
N LEU A 358 8.76 17.60 27.16
CA LEU A 358 7.76 18.31 26.36
C LEU A 358 7.66 17.75 24.93
N LEU A 359 8.79 17.44 24.28
CA LEU A 359 8.79 16.85 22.94
C LEU A 359 8.23 15.43 22.96
N ARG A 360 8.56 14.66 24.00
CA ARG A 360 8.02 13.31 24.23
C ARG A 360 6.51 13.33 24.41
N GLY A 361 6.00 14.23 25.26
CA GLY A 361 4.58 14.40 25.49
C GLY A 361 3.83 14.90 24.25
N ALA A 362 4.39 15.87 23.53
CA ALA A 362 3.80 16.41 22.30
C ALA A 362 3.68 15.34 21.21
N TYR A 363 4.75 14.59 20.94
CA TYR A 363 4.73 13.54 19.94
C TYR A 363 3.78 12.39 20.31
N GLY A 364 3.74 11.99 21.60
CA GLY A 364 2.78 10.98 22.09
C GLY A 364 1.33 11.38 21.83
N LYS A 365 0.97 12.65 22.11
CA LYS A 365 -0.37 13.19 21.83
C LYS A 365 -0.69 13.20 20.34
N ILE A 366 0.26 13.60 19.49
CA ILE A 366 0.11 13.59 18.02
C ILE A 366 -0.14 12.15 17.53
N LYS A 367 0.65 11.19 18.02
CA LYS A 367 0.53 9.78 17.64
C LYS A 367 -0.82 9.19 18.06
N GLN A 368 -1.32 9.56 19.23
CA GLN A 368 -2.63 9.13 19.70
C GLN A 368 -3.79 9.76 18.92
N LEU A 369 -3.66 11.04 18.56
CA LEU A 369 -4.62 11.73 17.69
C LEU A 369 -4.66 11.08 16.30
N ALA A 370 -3.50 10.77 15.71
CA ALA A 370 -3.40 10.08 14.43
C ALA A 370 -4.02 8.67 14.47
N LYS A 371 -3.78 7.89 15.53
CA LYS A 371 -4.41 6.56 15.70
C LYS A 371 -5.93 6.65 15.71
N ASN A 372 -6.50 7.66 16.36
CA ASN A 372 -7.94 7.86 16.46
C ASN A 372 -8.58 8.27 15.12
N GLN A 373 -7.80 8.83 14.18
CA GLN A 373 -8.29 9.23 12.85
C GLN A 373 -8.19 8.10 11.79
N VAL A 374 -7.45 7.02 12.07
CA VAL A 374 -7.17 5.94 11.11
C VAL A 374 -7.97 4.66 11.41
N ALA A 375 -8.73 4.62 12.52
CA ALA A 375 -9.58 3.48 12.85
C ALA A 375 -10.71 3.33 11.82
N LEU A 376 -10.62 2.30 10.97
CA LEU A 376 -11.75 1.86 10.15
C LEU A 376 -12.85 1.33 11.08
N PRO A 377 -14.13 1.65 10.84
CA PRO A 377 -15.23 1.13 11.64
C PRO A 377 -15.23 -0.40 11.57
N GLU A 378 -15.31 -1.05 12.74
CA GLU A 378 -15.41 -2.51 12.83
C GLU A 378 -16.64 -3.01 12.04
N PRO A 379 -16.51 -4.08 11.23
CA PRO A 379 -17.65 -4.65 10.53
C PRO A 379 -18.70 -5.09 11.56
N GLY A 380 -19.86 -4.42 11.56
CA GLY A 380 -20.99 -4.71 12.46
C GLY A 380 -21.39 -3.58 13.42
N LYS A 381 -20.58 -2.53 13.59
CA LYS A 381 -21.02 -1.31 14.29
C LYS A 381 -21.49 -0.27 13.27
N LYS A 382 -22.70 0.27 13.46
CA LYS A 382 -23.18 1.43 12.68
C LYS A 382 -22.10 2.51 12.73
N PRO A 383 -21.68 3.08 11.58
CA PRO A 383 -20.67 4.12 11.56
C PRO A 383 -21.22 5.33 12.30
N GLY A 384 -20.80 5.51 13.55
CA GLY A 384 -20.95 6.80 14.21
C GLY A 384 -20.22 7.82 13.35
N LEU A 385 -20.92 8.89 12.94
CA LEU A 385 -20.42 9.98 12.10
C LEU A 385 -19.10 10.55 12.66
N LYS A 386 -17.96 9.94 12.31
CA LYS A 386 -16.63 10.51 12.44
C LYS A 386 -15.75 10.07 11.27
N CYS A 387 -16.30 10.15 10.06
CA CYS A 387 -15.46 10.45 8.90
C CYS A 387 -15.24 11.97 8.95
N THR A 388 -14.38 12.43 9.88
CA THR A 388 -14.05 13.85 9.96
C THR A 388 -13.00 14.12 8.89
N ILE A 389 -13.48 14.50 7.71
CA ILE A 389 -12.70 15.30 6.77
C ILE A 389 -12.52 16.66 7.45
N MET A 390 -11.38 16.88 8.10
CA MET A 390 -10.80 18.20 8.32
C MET A 390 -9.27 18.09 8.34
#